data_AF-A0AAU2CTZ9-F1
#
_entry.id   AF-A0AAU2CTZ9-F1
#
_cell.length_a   1.000
_cell.length_b   1.000
_cell.length_c   1.000
_cell.angle_alpha   90.00
_cell.angle_beta   90.00
_cell.angle_gamma   90.00
#
_symmetry.space_group_name_H-M   'P 1'
#
loop_
_entity.id
_entity.type
_entity.pdbx_description
1 polymer ?
#
loop_
_entity_poly.entity_id
_entity_poly.type
_entity_poly.pdbx_seq_one_letter_code
_entity_poly.pdbx_strand_id
1 'polypeptide(L)'
;MTVTAYTLAVVLNLFCLFLGYRFLFQPASAAAGYGAPADPAGDAGAYLTIKGLRDGTLGLVGLALLAFAGAHAEAWMMLCVAVVPLGDTLIVLRNGGTKAVAFGIHFATAIVVLISAVLLFLV
;
A
#
# COMPACT_ATOMS: atom_id res chain seq x y z
N MET A 1 4.36 -0.04 -23.79
CA MET A 1 4.65 -0.68 -22.49
C MET A 1 5.18 0.33 -21.48
N THR A 2 6.13 1.20 -21.83
CA THR A 2 6.69 2.24 -20.94
C THR A 2 5.64 3.15 -20.30
N VAL A 3 4.74 3.77 -21.08
CA VAL A 3 3.69 4.66 -20.53
C VAL A 3 2.84 3.94 -19.48
N THR A 4 2.44 2.69 -19.75
CA THR A 4 1.66 1.86 -18.83
C THR A 4 2.43 1.57 -17.53
N ALA A 5 3.71 1.21 -17.62
CA ALA A 5 4.56 0.92 -16.46
C ALA A 5 4.69 2.12 -15.52
N TYR A 6 5.06 3.29 -16.07
CA TYR A 6 5.18 4.52 -15.29
C TYR A 6 3.83 4.99 -14.73
N THR A 7 2.76 4.90 -15.53
CA THR A 7 1.42 5.32 -15.07
C THR A 7 0.96 4.46 -13.89
N LEU A 8 1.10 3.14 -13.98
CA LEU A 8 0.71 2.25 -12.90
C LEU A 8 1.54 2.50 -11.63
N ALA A 9 2.86 2.65 -11.77
CA ALA A 9 3.75 2.95 -10.65
C ALA A 9 3.38 4.26 -9.95
N VAL A 10 3.14 5.34 -10.71
CA VAL A 10 2.70 6.62 -10.15
C VAL A 10 1.36 6.47 -9.43
N VAL A 11 0.38 5.80 -10.04
CA VAL A 11 -0.94 5.58 -9.41
C VAL A 11 -0.81 4.80 -8.11
N LEU A 12 0.01 3.75 -8.05
CA LEU A 12 0.24 2.96 -6.85
C LEU A 12 0.93 3.77 -5.75
N ASN A 13 1.93 4.58 -6.09
CA ASN A 13 2.57 5.45 -5.10
C ASN A 13 1.63 6.53 -4.56
N LEU A 14 0.81 7.13 -5.43
CA LEU A 14 -0.25 8.05 -5.02
C LEU A 14 -1.31 7.35 -4.16
N PHE A 15 -1.60 6.08 -4.44
CA PHE A 15 -2.50 5.27 -3.61
C PHE A 15 -1.93 5.04 -2.21
N CYS A 16 -0.63 4.75 -2.08
CA CYS A 16 0.06 4.68 -0.78
C CYS A 16 -0.04 6.01 0.00
N LEU A 17 0.16 7.15 -0.68
CA LEU A 17 -0.05 8.48 -0.09
C LEU A 17 -1.49 8.69 0.40
N PHE A 18 -2.46 8.29 -0.42
CA PHE A 18 -3.88 8.37 -0.08
C PHE A 18 -4.23 7.49 1.14
N LEU A 19 -3.71 6.27 1.22
CA LEU A 19 -3.86 5.40 2.40
C LEU A 19 -3.24 6.05 3.64
N GLY A 20 -2.03 6.59 3.51
CA GLY A 20 -1.35 7.30 4.59
C GLY A 20 -2.17 8.48 5.11
N TYR A 21 -2.68 9.32 4.20
CA TYR A 21 -3.59 10.42 4.51
C TYR A 21 -4.83 9.92 5.28
N ARG A 22 -5.48 8.85 4.81
CA ARG A 22 -6.68 8.33 5.47
C ARG A 22 -6.42 7.85 6.90
N PHE A 23 -5.30 7.20 7.16
CA PHE A 23 -4.95 6.76 8.51
C PHE A 23 -4.54 7.92 9.43
N LEU A 24 -4.07 9.05 8.89
CA LEU A 24 -3.77 10.25 9.68
C LEU A 24 -5.01 11.09 10.01
N PHE A 25 -5.95 11.23 9.07
CA PHE A 25 -7.06 12.18 9.20
C PHE A 25 -8.44 11.52 9.36
N GLN A 26 -8.57 10.23 9.03
CA GLN A 26 -9.83 9.48 9.11
C GLN A 26 -9.61 8.05 9.67
N PRO A 27 -8.86 7.88 10.79
CA PRO A 27 -8.31 6.60 11.22
C PRO A 27 -9.36 5.50 11.49
N ALA A 28 -10.49 5.83 12.11
CA ALA A 28 -11.56 4.85 12.37
C ALA A 28 -12.10 4.24 11.07
N SER A 29 -12.42 5.10 10.08
CA SER A 29 -12.93 4.65 8.79
C SER A 29 -11.88 3.87 8.00
N ALA A 30 -10.60 4.25 8.13
CA ALA A 30 -9.49 3.61 7.45
C ALA A 30 -9.24 2.20 8.02
N ALA A 31 -9.25 2.06 9.35
CA ALA A 31 -9.12 0.77 10.03
C ALA A 31 -10.29 -0.17 9.70
N ALA A 32 -11.52 0.35 9.67
CA ALA A 32 -12.69 -0.41 9.26
C ALA A 32 -12.58 -0.88 7.79
N GLY A 33 -12.19 0.02 6.88
CA GLY A 33 -11.99 -0.32 5.45
C GLY A 33 -10.82 -1.28 5.20
N TYR A 34 -9.78 -1.23 6.04
CA TYR A 34 -8.68 -2.19 6.03
C TYR A 34 -9.15 -3.60 6.43
N GLY A 35 -10.26 -3.73 7.16
CA GLY A 35 -10.78 -5.02 7.64
C GLY A 35 -10.29 -5.42 9.03
N ALA A 36 -9.71 -4.48 9.77
CA ALA A 36 -9.36 -4.64 11.19
C ALA A 36 -9.78 -3.37 11.95
N PRO A 37 -11.08 -3.21 12.26
CA PRO A 37 -11.59 -2.05 12.96
C PRO A 37 -10.84 -1.85 14.29
N ALA A 38 -10.43 -0.61 14.56
CA ALA A 38 -9.74 -0.23 15.77
C ALA A 38 -10.23 1.15 16.23
N ASP A 39 -10.32 1.36 17.54
CA ASP A 39 -10.72 2.64 18.11
C ASP A 39 -9.53 3.62 18.16
N PRO A 40 -9.52 4.70 17.37
CA PRO A 40 -8.44 5.68 17.40
C PRO A 40 -8.45 6.56 18.66
N ALA A 41 -9.55 6.61 19.41
CA ALA A 41 -9.63 7.34 20.68
C ALA A 41 -9.10 6.52 21.87
N GLY A 42 -9.01 5.19 21.70
CA GLY A 42 -8.37 4.28 22.65
C GLY A 42 -6.87 4.07 22.37
N ASP A 43 -6.34 2.94 22.81
CA ASP A 43 -4.91 2.65 22.78
C ASP A 43 -4.33 2.43 21.36
N ALA A 44 -5.18 2.34 20.33
CA ALA A 44 -4.75 2.12 18.96
C ALA A 44 -4.34 3.41 18.21
N GLY A 45 -4.70 4.60 18.71
CA GLY A 45 -4.53 5.86 17.98
C GLY A 45 -3.08 6.13 17.51
N ALA A 46 -2.10 5.90 18.39
CA ALA A 46 -0.69 6.04 18.04
C ALA A 46 -0.24 5.05 16.96
N TYR A 47 -0.69 3.80 17.03
CA TYR A 47 -0.35 2.77 16.04
C TYR A 47 -0.99 3.05 14.67
N LEU A 48 -2.22 3.57 14.64
CA LEU A 48 -2.89 3.99 13.41
C LEU A 48 -2.15 5.17 12.76
N THR A 49 -1.66 6.12 13.57
CA THR A 49 -0.82 7.23 13.09
C THR A 49 0.49 6.72 12.51
N ILE A 50 1.18 5.79 13.19
CA ILE A 50 2.40 5.15 12.69
C ILE A 50 2.15 4.44 11.37
N LYS A 51 1.04 3.71 11.25
CA LYS A 51 0.65 3.07 9.98
C LYS A 51 0.46 4.10 8.87
N GLY A 52 -0.28 5.18 9.14
CA GLY A 52 -0.49 6.24 8.16
C GLY A 52 0.82 6.89 7.68
N LEU A 53 1.73 7.18 8.61
CA LEU A 53 3.06 7.70 8.26
C LEU A 53 3.86 6.71 7.40
N ARG A 54 3.86 5.42 7.76
CA ARG A 54 4.60 4.39 7.01
C ARG A 54 4.05 4.24 5.59
N ASP A 55 2.74 4.09 5.43
CA ASP A 55 2.11 3.92 4.11
C ASP A 55 2.37 5.15 3.23
N GLY A 56 2.18 6.36 3.77
CA GLY A 56 2.46 7.59 3.04
C GLY A 56 3.94 7.74 2.66
N THR A 57 4.85 7.36 3.55
CA THR A 57 6.30 7.41 3.29
C THR A 57 6.70 6.48 2.15
N LEU A 58 6.13 5.26 2.08
CA LEU A 58 6.39 4.35 0.96
C LEU A 58 6.01 4.99 -0.38
N GLY A 59 4.87 5.69 -0.43
CA GLY A 59 4.44 6.44 -1.61
C GLY A 59 5.40 7.59 -1.99
N LEU A 60 5.89 8.37 -1.01
CA LEU A 60 6.88 9.41 -1.27
C LEU A 60 8.21 8.84 -1.78
N VAL A 61 8.68 7.75 -1.17
CA VAL A 61 9.92 7.08 -1.57
C VAL A 61 9.80 6.56 -2.99
N GLY A 62 8.69 5.89 -3.35
CA GLY A 62 8.51 5.39 -4.72
C GLY A 62 8.43 6.50 -5.77
N LEU A 63 7.71 7.60 -5.49
CA LEU A 63 7.72 8.77 -6.37
C LEU A 63 9.13 9.36 -6.55
N ALA A 64 9.91 9.44 -5.46
CA ALA A 64 11.27 9.94 -5.52
C ALA A 64 12.20 8.99 -6.30
N LEU A 65 12.11 7.68 -6.09
CA LEU A 65 12.88 6.69 -6.86
C LEU A 65 12.54 6.76 -8.34
N LEU A 66 11.26 6.82 -8.69
CA LEU A 66 10.84 6.91 -10.08
C LEU A 66 11.31 8.21 -10.76
N ALA A 67 11.29 9.34 -10.04
CA ALA A 67 11.69 10.64 -10.56
C ALA A 67 13.22 10.83 -10.64
N PHE A 68 13.99 10.25 -9.72
CA PHE A 68 15.41 10.57 -9.54
C PHE A 68 16.36 9.38 -9.71
N ALA A 69 15.89 8.15 -9.55
CA ALA A 69 16.70 6.93 -9.65
C ALA A 69 16.33 6.02 -10.84
N GLY A 70 15.13 6.15 -11.39
CA GLY A 70 14.66 5.46 -12.60
C GLY A 70 13.86 4.18 -12.34
N ALA A 71 13.34 3.58 -13.43
CA ALA A 71 12.37 2.49 -13.39
C ALA A 71 12.91 1.22 -12.68
N HIS A 72 14.18 0.89 -12.86
CA HIS A 72 14.75 -0.32 -12.26
C HIS A 72 14.84 -0.25 -10.73
N ALA A 73 15.17 0.92 -10.16
CA ALA A 73 15.15 1.12 -8.71
C ALA A 73 13.72 1.03 -8.16
N GLU A 74 12.77 1.64 -8.87
CA GLU A 74 11.35 1.56 -8.52
C GLU A 74 10.78 0.14 -8.63
N ALA A 75 11.23 -0.65 -9.61
CA ALA A 75 10.82 -2.04 -9.76
C ALA A 75 11.19 -2.88 -8.54
N TRP A 76 12.42 -2.74 -8.03
CA TRP A 76 12.85 -3.39 -6.79
C TRP A 76 12.07 -2.91 -5.58
N MET A 77 11.78 -1.61 -5.49
CA MET A 77 10.93 -1.07 -4.44
C MET A 77 9.54 -1.70 -4.47
N MET A 78 8.87 -1.73 -5.63
CA MET A 78 7.55 -2.33 -5.80
C MET A 78 7.54 -3.81 -5.42
N LEU A 79 8.56 -4.58 -5.82
CA LEU A 79 8.69 -5.99 -5.45
C LEU A 79 8.77 -6.17 -3.92
N CYS A 80 9.54 -5.34 -3.22
CA CYS A 80 9.62 -5.35 -1.76
C CYS A 80 8.31 -4.88 -1.11
N VAL A 81 7.69 -3.83 -1.64
CA VAL A 81 6.42 -3.27 -1.13
C VAL A 81 5.29 -4.28 -1.23
N ALA A 82 5.27 -5.17 -2.23
CA ALA A 82 4.25 -6.21 -2.36
C ALA A 82 4.13 -7.12 -1.12
N VAL A 83 5.17 -7.22 -0.29
CA VAL A 83 5.12 -7.94 0.99
C VAL A 83 4.10 -7.33 1.95
N VAL A 84 3.87 -6.01 1.90
CA VAL A 84 2.92 -5.30 2.76
C VAL A 84 1.48 -5.79 2.53
N PRO A 85 0.87 -5.69 1.34
CA PRO A 85 -0.48 -6.18 1.11
C PRO A 85 -0.61 -7.72 1.21
N LEU A 86 0.47 -8.49 0.99
CA LEU A 86 0.48 -9.92 1.32
C LEU A 86 0.36 -10.16 2.83
N GLY A 87 1.11 -9.40 3.62
CA GLY A 87 0.99 -9.39 5.09
C GLY A 87 -0.39 -8.94 5.54
N ASP A 88 -0.93 -7.87 4.95
CA ASP A 88 -2.26 -7.35 5.25
C ASP A 88 -3.36 -8.38 4.99
N THR A 89 -3.23 -9.16 3.91
CA THR A 89 -4.12 -10.31 3.64
C THR A 89 -4.16 -11.26 4.84
N LEU A 90 -3.00 -11.63 5.37
CA LEU A 90 -2.88 -12.53 6.52
C LEU A 90 -3.39 -11.87 7.81
N ILE A 91 -3.12 -10.58 8.02
CA ILE A 91 -3.59 -9.84 9.18
C ILE A 91 -5.12 -9.82 9.22
N VAL A 92 -5.78 -9.49 8.11
CA VAL A 92 -7.26 -9.48 8.03
C VAL A 92 -7.83 -10.86 8.33
N LEU A 93 -7.27 -11.92 7.73
CA LEU A 93 -7.74 -13.29 7.96
C LEU A 93 -7.56 -13.74 9.42
N ARG A 94 -6.48 -13.34 10.07
CA ARG A 94 -6.17 -13.73 11.46
C ARG A 94 -6.96 -12.95 12.51
N ASN A 95 -7.44 -11.75 12.17
CA ASN A 95 -8.10 -10.85 13.12
C ASN A 95 -9.60 -10.68 12.85
N GLY A 96 -10.24 -11.69 12.27
CA GLY A 96 -11.70 -11.75 12.11
C GLY A 96 -12.27 -10.90 10.96
N GLY A 97 -11.42 -10.35 10.11
CA GLY A 97 -11.85 -9.64 8.90
C GLY A 97 -12.41 -10.58 7.83
N THR A 98 -13.19 -10.04 6.90
CA THR A 98 -13.86 -10.88 5.89
C THR A 98 -12.88 -11.38 4.83
N LYS A 99 -13.13 -12.59 4.30
CA LYS A 99 -12.37 -13.13 3.16
C LYS A 99 -12.48 -12.24 1.92
N ALA A 100 -13.62 -11.56 1.73
CA ALA A 100 -13.82 -10.62 0.63
C ALA A 100 -12.84 -9.44 0.72
N VAL A 101 -12.64 -8.87 1.91
CA VAL A 101 -11.64 -7.81 2.12
C VAL A 101 -10.22 -8.37 1.98
N ALA A 102 -9.91 -9.49 2.61
CA ALA A 102 -8.57 -10.08 2.55
C ALA A 102 -8.11 -10.37 1.12
N PHE A 103 -8.93 -11.10 0.34
CA PHE A 103 -8.55 -11.51 -1.01
C PHE A 103 -8.88 -10.46 -2.07
N GLY A 104 -10.03 -9.79 -1.95
CA GLY A 104 -10.51 -8.83 -2.94
C GLY A 104 -9.83 -7.47 -2.87
N ILE A 105 -9.33 -7.07 -1.70
CA ILE A 105 -8.60 -5.80 -1.53
C ILE A 105 -7.10 -6.08 -1.40
N HIS A 106 -6.67 -6.75 -0.33
CA HIS A 106 -5.24 -6.84 -0.01
C HIS A 106 -4.49 -7.75 -0.99
N PHE A 107 -4.91 -9.00 -1.15
CA PHE A 107 -4.23 -9.93 -2.06
C PHE A 107 -4.26 -9.42 -3.50
N ALA A 108 -5.41 -8.93 -3.97
CA ALA A 108 -5.53 -8.32 -5.29
C ALA A 108 -4.57 -7.12 -5.46
N THR A 109 -4.45 -6.25 -4.45
CA THR A 109 -3.48 -5.14 -4.46
C THR A 109 -2.05 -5.65 -4.57
N ALA A 110 -1.69 -6.70 -3.83
CA ALA A 110 -0.37 -7.32 -3.93
C ALA A 110 -0.06 -7.79 -5.36
N ILE A 111 -1.02 -8.44 -6.03
CA ILE A 111 -0.87 -8.87 -7.42
C ILE A 111 -0.68 -7.67 -8.35
N VAL A 112 -1.45 -6.58 -8.19
CA VAL A 112 -1.30 -5.37 -9.01
C VAL A 112 0.07 -4.72 -8.81
N VAL A 113 0.58 -4.67 -7.57
CA VAL A 113 1.92 -4.15 -7.26
C VAL A 113 3.01 -5.02 -7.90
N LEU A 114 2.88 -6.36 -7.84
CA LEU A 114 3.82 -7.27 -8.52
C LEU A 114 3.79 -7.11 -10.05
N ILE A 115 2.61 -6.91 -10.64
CA ILE A 115 2.49 -6.58 -12.07
C ILE A 115 3.22 -5.27 -12.37
N SER A 116 3.09 -4.25 -11.53
CA SER A 116 3.83 -2.99 -11.68
C SER A 116 5.33 -3.20 -11.63
N ALA A 117 5.84 -4.00 -10.69
CA ALA A 117 7.26 -4.33 -10.59
C ALA A 117 7.76 -5.01 -11.88
N VAL A 118 7.05 -6.03 -12.38
CA VAL A 118 7.40 -6.71 -13.63
C VAL A 118 7.39 -5.74 -14.81
N LEU A 119 6.37 -4.90 -14.94
CA LEU A 119 6.30 -3.92 -16.02
C LEU A 119 7.46 -2.92 -15.98
N LEU A 120 7.89 -2.48 -14.80
CA LEU A 120 9.03 -1.59 -14.62
C LEU A 120 10.37 -2.26 -14.91
N PHE A 121 10.53 -3.57 -14.62
CA PHE A 121 11.72 -4.33 -15.03
C PHE A 121 11.82 -4.53 -16.55
N LEU A 122 10.70 -4.42 -17.27
CA LEU A 122 10.63 -4.54 -18.73
C LEU A 122 10.73 -3.20 -19.47
N VAL A 123 10.89 -2.08 -18.74
CA VAL A 123 11.20 -0.75 -19.30
C VAL A 123 12.66 -0.70 -19.71
#